data_AF-A0A8B7W9C9-F1
#
_entry.id   AF-A0A8B7W9C9-F1
#
_cell.length_a   1.000
_cell.length_b   1.000
_cell.length_c   1.000
_cell.angle_alpha   90.00
_cell.angle_beta   90.00
_cell.angle_gamma   90.00
#
_symmetry.space_group_name_H-M   'P 1'
#
loop_
_entity.id
_entity.type
_entity.pdbx_description
1 polymer ?
#
loop_
_entity_poly.entity_id
_entity_poly.type
_entity_poly.pdbx_seq_one_letter_code
_entity_poly.pdbx_strand_id
1 'polypeptide(L)'
;MEPNSLRTKVPAFLSDLGKATLRGIRKCPRCGTYNGTRGLSCKNKTCGTIFRYGARKQPSVEAVKIITGSDLQVYSVRQRDRGPDYRCFVELGVSETTIQTVDGTIITQLSSGRCYVPSCLKAATQGVVENQCQHIKLAVNCQLEATPLTLKSSVLNAMQASAETKQTIWQLATDPTGPLVQRITKNILVVKCKASQKHTLGYLHTSFVQKISAKSLPERRFFCSCQSLKSHKSSASRDEAAQRCIHFFACICAFASDETLAQEFSDFLNFDSSGS
;
A
#
# COMPACT_ATOMS: atom_id res chain seq x y z
N MET A 1 -1.17 -28.85 -59.83
CA MET A 1 -0.05 -28.25 -59.08
C MET A 1 -0.50 -28.10 -57.64
N GLU A 2 0.18 -28.82 -56.73
CA GLU A 2 0.43 -28.65 -55.26
C GLU A 2 -0.49 -27.78 -54.36
N PRO A 3 -0.56 -28.02 -53.01
CA PRO A 3 0.35 -28.84 -52.22
C PRO A 3 -0.30 -29.89 -51.29
N ASN A 4 0.55 -30.88 -51.04
CA ASN A 4 0.41 -32.02 -50.15
C ASN A 4 0.51 -31.58 -48.68
N SER A 5 -0.53 -31.80 -47.86
CA SER A 5 -0.49 -31.48 -46.43
C SER A 5 0.33 -32.53 -45.68
N LEU A 6 1.55 -32.16 -45.25
CA LEU A 6 2.39 -32.94 -44.36
C LEU A 6 1.68 -33.19 -43.01
N ARG A 7 0.94 -34.30 -42.89
CA ARG A 7 0.50 -34.81 -41.59
C ARG A 7 1.72 -35.32 -40.82
N THR A 8 2.17 -34.53 -39.86
CA THR A 8 3.19 -34.94 -38.89
C THR A 8 2.70 -36.20 -38.18
N LYS A 9 3.34 -37.35 -38.44
CA LYS A 9 3.00 -38.62 -37.79
C LYS A 9 3.22 -38.45 -36.29
N VAL A 10 2.16 -38.59 -35.50
CA VAL A 10 2.23 -38.58 -34.04
C VAL A 10 3.09 -39.76 -33.61
N PRO A 11 4.16 -39.56 -32.81
CA PRO A 11 5.00 -40.63 -32.30
C PRO A 11 4.17 -41.75 -31.66
N ALA A 12 4.56 -43.01 -31.87
CA ALA A 12 3.80 -44.18 -31.41
C ALA A 12 3.53 -44.17 -29.89
N PHE A 13 4.39 -43.57 -29.06
CA PHE A 13 4.15 -43.49 -27.62
C PHE A 13 3.01 -42.52 -27.24
N LEU A 14 2.57 -41.65 -28.16
CA LEU A 14 1.48 -40.70 -27.96
C LEU A 14 0.16 -41.17 -28.61
N SER A 15 0.10 -42.39 -29.18
CA SER A 15 -1.08 -42.88 -29.89
C SER A 15 -2.30 -43.10 -28.99
N ASP A 16 -2.08 -43.37 -27.70
CA ASP A 16 -3.14 -43.58 -26.69
C ASP A 16 -3.61 -42.27 -26.03
N LEU A 17 -2.94 -41.16 -26.30
CA LEU A 17 -3.42 -39.84 -25.88
C LEU A 17 -4.43 -39.40 -26.94
N GLY A 18 -5.72 -39.59 -26.65
CA GLY A 18 -6.83 -39.25 -27.56
C GLY A 18 -6.74 -37.85 -28.19
N LYS A 19 -7.58 -37.58 -29.21
CA LYS A 19 -7.54 -36.36 -30.04
C LYS A 19 -7.31 -35.08 -29.21
N ALA A 20 -6.33 -34.26 -29.62
CA ALA A 20 -6.00 -33.01 -28.95
C ALA A 20 -7.24 -32.12 -28.82
N THR A 21 -7.74 -31.96 -27.58
CA THR A 21 -8.88 -31.09 -27.29
C THR A 21 -8.39 -29.73 -26.80
N LEU A 22 -9.10 -28.65 -27.13
CA LEU A 22 -8.84 -27.32 -26.55
C LEU A 22 -9.30 -27.22 -25.07
N ARG A 23 -9.51 -28.37 -24.40
CA ARG A 23 -9.93 -28.43 -23.00
C ARG A 23 -8.75 -27.99 -22.12
N GLY A 24 -9.00 -27.07 -21.18
CA GLY A 24 -7.97 -26.59 -20.26
C GLY A 24 -7.10 -25.45 -20.80
N ILE A 25 -7.43 -24.89 -21.96
CA ILE A 25 -6.79 -23.68 -22.50
C ILE A 25 -7.82 -22.57 -22.80
N ARG A 26 -7.40 -21.31 -22.66
CA ARG A 26 -8.18 -20.09 -22.91
C ARG A 26 -7.34 -19.07 -23.68
N LYS A 27 -7.97 -18.20 -24.47
CA LYS A 27 -7.27 -17.04 -25.08
C LYS A 27 -7.11 -15.91 -24.06
N CYS A 28 -5.98 -15.23 -24.10
CA CYS A 28 -5.78 -13.98 -23.37
C CYS A 28 -6.71 -12.90 -23.95
N PRO A 29 -7.51 -12.19 -23.14
CA PRO A 29 -8.41 -11.16 -23.66
C PRO A 29 -7.66 -9.92 -24.17
N ARG A 30 -6.39 -9.72 -23.79
CA ARG A 30 -5.56 -8.60 -24.24
C ARG A 30 -4.78 -8.91 -25.53
N CYS A 31 -4.09 -10.05 -25.59
CA CYS A 31 -3.15 -10.34 -26.68
C CYS A 31 -3.47 -11.62 -27.48
N GLY A 32 -4.60 -12.28 -27.20
CA GLY A 32 -5.02 -13.49 -27.93
C GLY A 32 -4.21 -14.77 -27.66
N THR A 33 -3.05 -14.68 -27.00
CA THR A 33 -2.19 -15.85 -26.70
C THR A 33 -2.96 -16.93 -25.95
N TYR A 34 -2.78 -18.19 -26.34
CA TYR A 34 -3.37 -19.33 -25.64
C TYR A 34 -2.65 -19.61 -24.31
N ASN A 35 -3.43 -19.69 -23.24
CA ASN A 35 -2.99 -19.84 -21.88
C ASN A 35 -3.72 -21.01 -21.23
N GLY A 36 -3.11 -21.65 -20.23
CA GLY A 36 -3.83 -22.62 -19.42
C GLY A 36 -4.99 -21.95 -18.67
N THR A 37 -6.12 -22.63 -18.50
CA THR A 37 -7.26 -22.12 -17.73
C THR A 37 -6.89 -21.87 -16.26
N ARG A 38 -5.93 -22.64 -15.73
CA ARG A 38 -5.36 -22.47 -14.38
C ARG A 38 -4.17 -21.48 -14.30
N GLY A 39 -3.71 -20.94 -15.44
CA GLY A 39 -2.59 -20.00 -15.46
C GLY A 39 -2.96 -18.67 -14.79
N LEU A 40 -2.11 -18.16 -13.90
CA LEU A 40 -2.33 -16.92 -13.16
C LEU A 40 -2.07 -15.66 -14.00
N SER A 41 -1.20 -15.76 -15.01
CA SER A 41 -0.83 -14.68 -15.91
C SER A 41 -0.63 -15.18 -17.34
N CYS A 42 -0.58 -14.24 -18.28
CA CYS A 42 -0.34 -14.50 -19.68
C CYS A 42 1.09 -15.04 -19.89
N LYS A 43 1.21 -16.16 -20.61
CA LYS A 43 2.47 -16.74 -21.07
C LYS A 43 3.25 -15.78 -21.97
N ASN A 44 2.57 -14.87 -22.67
CA ASN A 44 3.25 -13.83 -23.42
C ASN A 44 3.84 -12.79 -22.44
N LYS A 45 5.17 -12.84 -22.27
CA LYS A 45 5.92 -11.96 -21.35
C LYS A 45 5.74 -10.47 -21.67
N THR A 46 5.48 -10.09 -22.93
CA THR A 46 5.28 -8.69 -23.32
C THR A 46 3.85 -8.19 -23.05
N CYS A 47 2.88 -9.09 -22.83
CA CYS A 47 1.49 -8.72 -22.58
C CYS A 47 1.22 -8.35 -21.11
N GLY A 48 1.85 -9.07 -20.18
CA GLY A 48 1.75 -8.83 -18.73
C GLY A 48 0.35 -9.02 -18.11
N THR A 49 -0.64 -9.50 -18.86
CA THR A 49 -2.03 -9.64 -18.35
C THR A 49 -2.12 -10.73 -17.27
N ILE A 50 -2.67 -10.38 -16.11
CA ILE A 50 -2.94 -11.30 -14.99
C ILE A 50 -4.40 -11.74 -15.06
N PHE A 51 -4.67 -13.04 -15.06
CA PHE A 51 -6.00 -13.58 -15.35
C PHE A 51 -6.89 -13.82 -14.14
N ARG A 52 -6.33 -14.05 -12.94
CA ARG A 52 -7.01 -14.01 -11.63
C ARG A 52 -6.03 -14.39 -10.52
N TYR A 53 -6.12 -13.65 -9.41
CA TYR A 53 -5.62 -14.07 -8.10
C TYR A 53 -6.52 -15.20 -7.58
N GLY A 54 -5.94 -16.22 -6.95
CA GLY A 54 -6.67 -17.34 -6.37
C GLY A 54 -7.85 -16.89 -5.50
N ALA A 55 -8.96 -17.61 -5.60
CA ALA A 55 -10.15 -17.45 -4.79
C ALA A 55 -9.83 -17.69 -3.31
N ARG A 56 -9.46 -16.61 -2.61
CA ARG A 56 -9.56 -16.37 -1.16
C ARG A 56 -8.88 -15.02 -0.91
N LYS A 57 -9.59 -13.93 -1.12
CA LYS A 57 -9.20 -12.65 -0.53
C LYS A 57 -10.46 -11.98 -0.01
N GLN A 58 -10.47 -11.80 1.32
CA GLN A 58 -11.20 -10.72 1.98
C GLN A 58 -11.19 -9.47 1.08
N PRO A 59 -12.28 -8.69 0.99
CA PRO A 59 -12.27 -7.42 0.26
C PRO A 59 -11.06 -6.62 0.74
N SER A 60 -10.09 -6.49 -0.15
CA SER A 60 -8.86 -5.77 0.14
C SER A 60 -9.24 -4.31 0.24
N VAL A 61 -8.96 -3.67 1.39
CA VAL A 61 -9.18 -2.24 1.58
C VAL A 61 -8.33 -1.47 0.56
N GLU A 62 -8.95 -0.98 -0.51
CA GLU A 62 -8.22 -0.37 -1.65
C GLU A 62 -7.82 1.08 -1.37
N ALA A 63 -8.66 1.83 -0.66
CA ALA A 63 -8.40 3.21 -0.27
C ALA A 63 -9.01 3.47 1.11
N VAL A 64 -8.38 4.35 1.87
CA VAL A 64 -8.87 4.85 3.18
C VAL A 64 -8.56 6.33 3.27
N LYS A 65 -9.55 7.14 3.61
CA LYS A 65 -9.39 8.56 3.89
C LYS A 65 -8.63 8.76 5.20
N ILE A 66 -7.63 9.62 5.19
CA ILE A 66 -6.79 9.96 6.33
C ILE A 66 -7.43 11.14 7.04
N ILE A 67 -7.46 11.09 8.37
CA ILE A 67 -7.91 12.20 9.20
C ILE A 67 -6.73 13.17 9.32
N THR A 68 -6.90 14.37 8.74
CA THR A 68 -5.87 15.42 8.70
C THR A 68 -6.12 16.54 9.69
N GLY A 69 -7.35 16.67 10.19
CA GLY A 69 -7.78 17.83 10.99
C GLY A 69 -7.90 19.12 10.18
N SER A 70 -7.90 19.04 8.85
CA SER A 70 -8.06 20.17 7.93
C SER A 70 -8.99 19.79 6.77
N ASP A 71 -9.28 20.76 5.90
CA ASP A 71 -10.10 20.54 4.68
C ASP A 71 -9.38 19.71 3.61
N LEU A 72 -8.10 19.38 3.83
CA LEU A 72 -7.32 18.54 2.92
C LEU A 72 -7.87 17.12 2.91
N GLN A 73 -8.29 16.67 1.73
CA GLN A 73 -8.78 15.30 1.52
C GLN A 73 -7.63 14.40 1.07
N VAL A 74 -6.98 13.74 2.03
CA VAL A 74 -5.85 12.83 1.76
C VAL A 74 -6.28 11.38 1.93
N TYR A 75 -5.87 10.51 1.01
CA TYR A 75 -6.23 9.10 0.97
C TYR A 75 -4.98 8.21 0.91
N SER A 76 -5.02 7.11 1.66
CA SER A 76 -4.06 6.02 1.60
C SER A 76 -4.54 4.95 0.62
N VAL A 77 -3.96 4.93 -0.57
CA VAL A 77 -4.43 4.09 -1.69
C VAL A 77 -3.45 2.97 -2.00
N ARG A 78 -3.96 1.76 -2.18
CA ARG A 78 -3.19 0.56 -2.48
C ARG A 78 -2.60 0.58 -3.88
N GLN A 79 -1.32 0.23 -4.00
CA GLN A 79 -0.61 0.05 -5.26
C GLN A 79 -0.66 -1.43 -5.69
N ARG A 80 -1.67 -1.80 -6.48
CA ARG A 80 -1.95 -3.21 -6.85
C ARG A 80 -0.75 -3.96 -7.41
N ASP A 81 0.08 -3.28 -8.20
CA ASP A 81 1.20 -3.90 -8.92
C ASP A 81 2.43 -4.17 -8.04
N ARG A 82 2.48 -3.64 -6.81
CA ARG A 82 3.62 -3.79 -5.90
C ARG A 82 3.38 -4.72 -4.73
N GLY A 83 2.12 -5.01 -4.40
CA GLY A 83 1.75 -5.95 -3.35
C GLY A 83 0.57 -5.48 -2.50
N PRO A 84 0.20 -6.25 -1.45
CA PRO A 84 -0.87 -5.87 -0.52
C PRO A 84 -0.51 -4.70 0.38
N ASP A 85 0.78 -4.59 0.76
CA ASP A 85 1.25 -3.64 1.78
C ASP A 85 1.74 -2.32 1.19
N TYR A 86 1.93 -2.26 -0.14
CA TYR A 86 2.37 -1.05 -0.82
C TYR A 86 1.20 -0.10 -1.01
N ARG A 87 1.34 1.09 -0.44
CA ARG A 87 0.37 2.18 -0.54
C ARG A 87 1.03 3.48 -0.97
N CYS A 88 0.22 4.42 -1.39
CA CYS A 88 0.62 5.77 -1.75
C CYS A 88 -0.42 6.76 -1.21
N PHE A 89 -0.05 8.03 -1.19
CA PHE A 89 -1.01 9.09 -0.91
C PHE A 89 -1.65 9.59 -2.21
N VAL A 90 -2.92 9.93 -2.11
CA VAL A 90 -3.66 10.72 -3.08
C VAL A 90 -4.29 11.88 -2.34
N GLU A 91 -4.09 13.08 -2.82
CA GLU A 91 -4.78 14.28 -2.34
C GLU A 91 -5.87 14.63 -3.35
N LEU A 92 -7.10 14.82 -2.89
CA LEU A 92 -8.19 15.34 -3.70
C LEU A 92 -8.39 16.81 -3.34
N GLY A 93 -8.23 17.69 -4.33
CA GLY A 93 -8.60 19.09 -4.23
C GLY A 93 -10.10 19.24 -4.48
N VAL A 94 -10.73 20.10 -3.69
CA VAL A 94 -12.08 20.58 -3.95
C VAL A 94 -11.92 21.95 -4.63
N SER A 95 -11.92 21.99 -5.96
CA SER A 95 -11.99 23.27 -6.67
C SER A 95 -13.44 23.51 -7.06
N GLU A 96 -14.10 24.45 -6.38
CA GLU A 96 -15.41 24.94 -6.80
C GLU A 96 -15.22 26.05 -7.83
N THR A 97 -15.47 25.76 -9.09
CA THR A 97 -15.48 26.79 -10.12
C THR A 97 -16.91 27.26 -10.32
N THR A 98 -17.15 28.51 -9.97
CA THR A 98 -18.42 29.18 -10.20
C THR A 98 -18.47 29.68 -11.65
N ILE A 99 -19.28 29.07 -12.49
CA ILE A 99 -19.51 29.49 -13.87
C ILE A 99 -20.77 30.33 -13.89
N GLN A 100 -20.64 31.64 -14.10
CA GLN A 100 -21.79 32.50 -14.38
C GLN A 100 -22.24 32.24 -15.82
N THR A 101 -23.44 31.69 -15.99
CA THR A 101 -24.10 31.57 -17.30
C THR A 101 -25.24 32.58 -17.39
N VAL A 102 -25.73 32.80 -18.62
CA VAL A 102 -26.81 33.76 -18.92
C VAL A 102 -28.13 33.41 -18.20
N ASP A 103 -28.28 32.15 -17.79
CA ASP A 103 -29.47 31.59 -17.10
C ASP A 103 -29.25 31.35 -15.59
N GLY A 104 -28.08 31.69 -15.04
CA GLY A 104 -27.79 31.56 -13.60
C GLY A 104 -26.36 31.15 -13.26
N THR A 105 -26.11 30.89 -11.98
CA THR A 105 -24.80 30.51 -11.47
C THR A 105 -24.69 28.98 -11.40
N ILE A 106 -23.80 28.37 -12.19
CA ILE A 106 -23.49 26.94 -12.12
C ILE A 106 -22.22 26.74 -11.29
N ILE A 107 -22.35 26.14 -10.10
CA ILE A 107 -21.18 25.71 -9.31
C ILE A 107 -20.73 24.36 -9.88
N THR A 108 -19.58 24.34 -10.56
CA THR A 108 -18.96 23.09 -11.05
C THR A 108 -17.83 22.70 -10.11
N GLN A 109 -17.99 21.59 -9.40
CA GLN A 109 -16.91 21.01 -8.60
C GLN A 109 -15.93 20.27 -9.52
N LEU A 110 -14.77 20.87 -9.77
CA LEU A 110 -13.64 20.23 -10.42
C LEU A 110 -12.81 19.50 -9.36
N SER A 111 -12.96 18.18 -9.30
CA SER A 111 -12.12 17.33 -8.46
C SER A 111 -10.73 17.18 -9.11
N SER A 112 -9.81 18.10 -8.82
CA SER A 112 -8.40 17.95 -9.20
C SER A 112 -7.72 16.99 -8.21
N GLY A 113 -7.27 15.82 -8.66
CA GLY A 113 -6.62 14.82 -7.81
C GLY A 113 -5.12 14.75 -8.03
N ARG A 114 -4.31 14.84 -6.98
CA ARG A 114 -2.86 14.65 -7.03
C ARG A 114 -2.47 13.30 -6.47
N CYS A 115 -1.88 12.45 -7.32
CA CYS A 115 -1.34 11.15 -6.90
C CYS A 115 0.17 11.24 -6.64
N TYR A 116 0.62 10.80 -5.45
CA TYR A 116 2.03 10.87 -5.04
C TYR A 116 2.86 9.65 -5.48
N VAL A 117 2.33 8.81 -6.37
CA VAL A 117 3.12 7.74 -7.00
C VAL A 117 4.06 8.37 -8.04
N PRO A 118 5.38 8.08 -8.01
CA PRO A 118 6.33 8.70 -8.93
C PRO A 118 6.00 8.54 -10.41
N SER A 119 5.44 7.40 -10.82
CA SER A 119 5.02 7.19 -12.22
C SER A 119 3.79 8.03 -12.59
N CYS A 120 2.85 8.23 -11.67
CA CYS A 120 1.69 9.09 -11.90
C CYS A 120 2.09 10.57 -11.98
N LEU A 121 3.01 11.03 -11.11
CA LEU A 121 3.54 12.39 -11.17
C LEU A 121 4.25 12.68 -12.50
N LYS A 122 5.10 11.75 -12.96
CA LYS A 122 5.79 11.87 -14.26
C LYS A 122 4.82 11.94 -15.44
N ALA A 123 3.76 11.12 -15.42
CA ALA A 123 2.74 11.14 -16.47
C ALA A 123 1.99 12.48 -16.50
N ALA A 124 1.65 13.04 -15.33
CA ALA A 124 0.98 14.33 -15.22
C ALA A 124 1.84 15.48 -15.79
N THR A 125 3.14 15.49 -15.50
CA THR A 125 4.07 16.51 -16.05
C THR A 125 4.24 16.46 -17.57
N GLN A 126 3.84 15.36 -18.21
CA GLN A 126 3.94 15.18 -19.68
C GLN A 126 2.66 15.61 -20.42
N GLY A 127 1.71 16.27 -19.74
CA GLY A 127 0.49 16.76 -20.38
C GLY A 127 -0.49 15.67 -20.79
N VAL A 128 -0.25 14.42 -20.38
CA VAL A 128 -1.28 13.37 -20.46
C VAL A 128 -2.35 13.78 -19.46
N VAL A 129 -3.52 14.18 -19.97
CA VAL A 129 -4.68 14.70 -19.22
C VAL A 129 -4.77 14.03 -17.87
N GLU A 130 -4.99 14.81 -16.81
CA GLU A 130 -5.29 14.40 -15.43
C GLU A 130 -6.58 13.55 -15.34
N ASN A 131 -6.77 12.57 -16.22
CA ASN A 131 -7.84 11.60 -16.14
C ASN A 131 -7.38 10.46 -15.25
N GLN A 132 -7.37 10.82 -13.96
CA GLN A 132 -7.61 9.97 -12.81
C GLN A 132 -6.94 8.61 -12.95
N CYS A 133 -5.63 8.56 -12.65
CA CYS A 133 -4.97 7.27 -12.48
C CYS A 133 -5.83 6.38 -11.57
N GLN A 134 -5.67 5.06 -11.68
CA GLN A 134 -6.48 4.14 -10.88
C GLN A 134 -6.48 4.50 -9.38
N HIS A 135 -5.39 5.08 -8.87
CA HIS A 135 -5.31 5.55 -7.49
C HIS A 135 -6.27 6.71 -7.17
N ILE A 136 -6.40 7.70 -8.06
CA ILE A 136 -7.36 8.81 -7.90
C ILE A 136 -8.78 8.28 -7.96
N LYS A 137 -9.08 7.38 -8.90
CA LYS A 137 -10.41 6.72 -8.97
C LYS A 137 -10.75 5.98 -7.68
N LEU A 138 -9.78 5.29 -7.08
CA LEU A 138 -9.98 4.60 -5.81
C LEU A 138 -10.19 5.57 -4.65
N ALA A 139 -9.48 6.71 -4.63
CA ALA A 139 -9.67 7.76 -3.62
C ALA A 139 -11.06 8.41 -3.72
N VAL A 140 -11.50 8.78 -4.93
CA VAL A 140 -12.83 9.38 -5.17
C VAL A 140 -13.96 8.46 -4.73
N ASN A 141 -13.82 7.15 -4.96
CA ASN A 141 -14.83 6.16 -4.57
C ASN A 141 -14.66 5.64 -3.14
N CYS A 142 -13.72 6.20 -2.36
CA CYS A 142 -13.43 5.72 -1.01
C CYS A 142 -14.49 6.21 -0.02
N GLN A 143 -15.07 5.27 0.73
CA GLN A 143 -16.03 5.53 1.81
C GLN A 143 -15.47 5.14 3.19
N LEU A 144 -14.23 4.65 3.24
CA LEU A 144 -13.58 4.23 4.47
C LEU A 144 -12.74 5.37 5.01
N GLU A 145 -12.79 5.57 6.32
CA GLU A 145 -11.95 6.53 7.02
C GLU A 145 -11.00 5.79 7.98
N ALA A 146 -9.82 6.36 8.19
CA ALA A 146 -8.81 5.80 9.06
C ALA A 146 -9.27 5.84 10.51
N THR A 147 -8.83 4.87 11.31
CA THR A 147 -9.15 4.84 12.74
C THR A 147 -8.05 5.54 13.53
N PRO A 148 -8.30 6.66 14.20
CA PRO A 148 -7.30 7.33 15.04
C PRO A 148 -6.91 6.42 16.21
N LEU A 149 -5.63 6.40 16.54
CA LEU A 149 -5.13 5.68 17.71
C LEU A 149 -4.78 6.66 18.82
N THR A 150 -5.28 6.38 20.02
CA THR A 150 -5.05 7.20 21.20
C THR A 150 -3.63 7.00 21.72
N LEU A 151 -3.01 8.08 22.19
CA LEU A 151 -1.72 8.05 22.84
C LEU A 151 -1.87 8.57 24.29
N LYS A 152 -1.47 7.75 25.27
CA LYS A 152 -1.47 8.11 26.69
C LYS A 152 -0.11 8.69 27.09
N SER A 153 -0.12 9.84 27.76
CA SER A 153 1.10 10.50 28.24
C SER A 153 1.90 9.60 29.20
N SER A 154 1.22 8.83 30.07
CA SER A 154 1.87 7.86 30.97
C SER A 154 2.69 6.81 30.21
N VAL A 155 2.17 6.31 29.09
CA VAL A 155 2.85 5.32 28.23
C VAL A 155 4.05 5.95 27.54
N LEU A 156 3.91 7.17 27.00
CA LEU A 156 5.02 7.90 26.38
C LEU A 156 6.18 8.12 27.36
N ASN A 157 5.85 8.48 28.60
CA ASN A 157 6.84 8.73 29.64
C ASN A 157 7.54 7.44 30.07
N ALA A 158 6.82 6.31 30.16
CA ALA A 158 7.35 5.00 30.52
C ALA A 158 8.13 4.30 29.39
N MET A 159 7.93 4.71 28.13
CA MET A 159 8.57 4.09 26.96
C MET A 159 10.10 4.16 27.00
N GLN A 160 10.77 3.10 26.53
CA GLN A 160 12.22 3.06 26.40
C GLN A 160 12.68 3.78 25.10
N ALA A 161 12.75 5.10 25.17
CA ALA A 161 13.24 5.95 24.07
C ALA A 161 13.99 7.17 24.62
N SER A 162 14.82 7.79 23.80
CA SER A 162 15.54 9.02 24.19
C SER A 162 14.55 10.14 24.55
N ALA A 163 14.97 11.05 25.44
CA ALA A 163 14.17 12.22 25.83
C ALA A 163 13.75 13.07 24.61
N GLU A 164 14.67 13.24 23.65
CA GLU A 164 14.41 13.94 22.39
C GLU A 164 13.32 13.25 21.55
N THR A 165 13.32 11.91 21.49
CA THR A 165 12.29 11.13 20.79
C THR A 165 10.94 11.33 21.45
N LYS A 166 10.87 11.24 22.79
CA LYS A 166 9.64 11.45 23.57
C LYS A 166 9.09 12.86 23.36
N GLN A 167 9.95 13.88 23.43
CA GLN A 167 9.58 15.27 23.21
C GLN A 167 9.05 15.50 21.79
N THR A 168 9.69 14.92 20.79
CA THR A 168 9.24 15.07 19.40
C THR A 168 7.91 14.36 19.15
N ILE A 169 7.71 13.17 19.73
CA ILE A 169 6.41 12.47 19.70
C ILE A 169 5.33 13.30 20.38
N TRP A 170 5.62 13.88 21.54
CA TRP A 170 4.71 14.75 22.25
C TRP A 170 4.30 15.94 21.40
N GLN A 171 5.27 16.66 20.81
CA GLN A 171 5.01 17.80 19.92
C GLN A 171 4.12 17.43 18.73
N LEU A 172 4.36 16.27 18.10
CA LEU A 172 3.53 15.81 16.99
C LEU A 172 2.15 15.35 17.47
N ALA A 173 2.02 14.82 18.68
CA ALA A 173 0.74 14.40 19.25
C ALA A 173 -0.16 15.57 19.66
N THR A 174 0.44 16.67 20.13
CA THR A 174 -0.29 17.87 20.57
C THR A 174 -0.51 18.90 19.46
N ASP A 175 0.11 18.73 18.30
CA ASP A 175 -0.17 19.51 17.10
C ASP A 175 -1.65 19.34 16.71
N PRO A 176 -2.41 20.45 16.54
CA PRO A 176 -3.86 20.41 16.28
C PRO A 176 -4.25 19.70 14.97
N THR A 177 -3.31 19.43 14.08
CA THR A 177 -3.55 18.79 12.78
C THR A 177 -3.72 17.27 12.88
N GLY A 178 -4.92 16.82 13.25
CA GLY A 178 -5.28 15.40 13.20
C GLY A 178 -4.45 14.46 14.11
N PRO A 179 -4.82 13.16 14.14
CA PRO A 179 -4.19 12.17 15.02
C PRO A 179 -2.73 11.88 14.62
N LEU A 180 -1.87 11.66 15.62
CA LEU A 180 -0.47 11.28 15.40
C LEU A 180 -0.35 9.93 14.70
N VAL A 181 -1.11 8.93 15.15
CA VAL A 181 -1.13 7.60 14.55
C VAL A 181 -2.56 7.24 14.21
N GLN A 182 -2.77 6.71 13.02
CA GLN A 182 -4.07 6.25 12.57
C GLN A 182 -3.94 4.96 11.75
N ARG A 183 -4.87 4.05 11.95
CA ARG A 183 -4.88 2.72 11.36
C ARG A 183 -5.58 2.75 10.00
N ILE A 184 -4.92 2.20 8.97
CA ILE A 184 -5.45 2.07 7.61
C ILE A 184 -5.96 0.66 7.37
N THR A 185 -5.14 -0.34 7.71
CA THR A 185 -5.51 -1.76 7.67
C THR A 185 -4.94 -2.47 8.89
N LYS A 186 -5.07 -3.80 8.93
CA LYS A 186 -4.52 -4.61 10.02
C LYS A 186 -3.05 -4.27 10.30
N ASN A 187 -2.22 -4.24 9.26
CA ASN A 187 -0.77 -4.13 9.37
C ASN A 187 -0.23 -2.78 8.90
N ILE A 188 -1.06 -1.90 8.35
CA ILE A 188 -0.64 -0.61 7.79
C ILE A 188 -1.22 0.53 8.61
N LEU A 189 -0.33 1.43 9.03
CA LEU A 189 -0.68 2.66 9.72
C LEU A 189 -0.16 3.86 8.94
N VAL A 190 -0.74 5.00 9.26
CA VAL A 190 -0.21 6.31 8.87
C VAL A 190 0.20 7.04 10.14
N VAL A 191 1.41 7.60 10.11
CA VAL A 191 1.97 8.38 11.21
C VAL A 191 2.23 9.80 10.73
N LYS A 192 1.77 10.78 11.50
CA LYS A 192 2.06 12.20 11.29
C LYS A 192 3.55 12.48 11.50
N CYS A 193 4.13 13.30 10.64
CA CYS A 193 5.53 13.69 10.70
C CYS A 193 5.70 15.16 10.30
N LYS A 194 6.85 15.75 10.61
CA LYS A 194 7.19 17.08 10.07
C LYS A 194 7.24 17.00 8.55
N ALA A 195 6.50 17.89 7.87
CA ALA A 195 6.51 17.95 6.42
C ALA A 195 7.93 18.24 5.91
N SER A 196 8.31 17.59 4.81
CA SER A 196 9.62 17.76 4.18
C SER A 196 9.49 17.67 2.66
N GLN A 197 10.56 18.01 1.92
CA GLN A 197 10.57 17.88 0.45
C GLN A 197 10.22 16.45 -0.02
N LYS A 198 10.61 15.43 0.75
CA LYS A 198 10.29 14.03 0.46
C LYS A 198 8.88 13.64 0.91
N HIS A 199 8.37 14.29 1.94
CA HIS A 199 7.12 13.94 2.64
C HIS A 199 6.28 15.20 2.81
N THR A 200 5.80 15.74 1.69
CA THR A 200 5.17 17.07 1.65
C THR A 200 3.85 17.14 2.37
N LEU A 201 3.16 15.99 2.50
CA LEU A 201 1.87 15.90 3.19
C LEU A 201 2.01 15.84 4.72
N GLY A 202 3.21 15.66 5.27
CA GLY A 202 3.39 15.48 6.71
C GLY A 202 2.86 14.14 7.25
N TYR A 203 2.73 13.14 6.38
CA TYR A 203 2.27 11.79 6.74
C TYR A 203 3.13 10.71 6.11
N LEU A 204 3.26 9.58 6.80
CA LEU A 204 4.04 8.43 6.35
C LEU A 204 3.31 7.12 6.58
N HIS A 205 3.36 6.22 5.59
CA HIS A 205 2.99 4.83 5.80
C HIS A 205 4.04 4.11 6.65
N THR A 206 3.56 3.39 7.65
CA THR A 206 4.30 2.36 8.39
C THR A 206 3.62 1.01 8.24
N SER A 207 4.41 -0.07 8.26
CA SER A 207 3.90 -1.44 8.16
C SER A 207 4.51 -2.30 9.25
N PHE A 208 3.67 -3.06 9.95
CA PHE A 208 4.03 -4.06 10.94
C PHE A 208 3.65 -5.44 10.41
N VAL A 209 4.64 -6.18 9.90
CA VAL A 209 4.43 -7.49 9.29
C VAL A 209 4.91 -8.56 10.26
N GLN A 210 4.01 -9.48 10.60
CA GLN A 210 4.33 -10.69 11.31
C GLN A 210 4.11 -11.89 10.39
N LYS A 211 5.16 -12.64 10.11
CA LYS A 211 5.07 -13.92 9.39
C LYS A 211 5.20 -15.05 10.40
N ILE A 212 4.07 -15.69 10.69
CA ILE A 212 4.03 -16.92 11.44
C ILE A 212 4.31 -18.06 10.45
N SER A 213 5.42 -18.74 10.62
CA SER A 213 5.81 -19.91 9.81
C SER A 213 5.79 -21.13 10.72
N ALA A 214 5.17 -22.22 10.27
CA ALA A 214 5.17 -23.47 11.02
C ALA A 214 6.56 -24.15 11.08
N LYS A 215 7.53 -23.67 10.29
CA LYS A 215 8.86 -24.28 10.13
C LYS A 215 10.03 -23.37 10.50
N SER A 216 9.77 -22.11 10.84
CA SER A 216 10.82 -21.13 11.18
C SER A 216 10.35 -20.20 12.28
N LEU A 217 11.30 -19.59 12.99
CA LEU A 217 11.00 -18.56 13.98
C LEU A 217 10.10 -17.48 13.38
N PRO A 218 9.13 -16.95 14.14
CA PRO A 218 8.26 -15.87 13.70
C PRO A 218 9.09 -14.68 13.24
N GLU A 219 8.94 -14.29 11.97
CA GLU A 219 9.66 -13.15 11.44
C GLU A 219 8.82 -11.88 11.60
N ARG A 220 9.37 -10.91 12.35
CA ARG A 220 8.76 -9.61 12.60
C ARG A 220 9.50 -8.58 11.78
N ARG A 221 8.79 -7.80 10.97
CA ARG A 221 9.38 -6.73 10.16
C ARG A 221 8.60 -5.45 10.30
N PHE A 222 9.32 -4.38 10.61
CA PHE A 222 8.81 -3.03 10.55
C PHE A 222 9.31 -2.36 9.27
N PHE A 223 8.44 -1.63 8.60
CA PHE A 223 8.81 -0.75 7.49
C PHE A 223 8.27 0.65 7.74
N CYS A 224 9.08 1.67 7.49
CA CYS A 224 8.64 3.06 7.47
C CYS A 224 9.13 3.77 6.22
N SER A 225 8.25 4.55 5.60
CA SER A 225 8.59 5.35 4.41
C SER A 225 9.69 6.41 4.65
N CYS A 226 10.00 6.74 5.92
CA CYS A 226 11.11 7.65 6.24
C CYS A 226 12.49 7.03 6.00
N GLN A 227 12.61 5.70 6.15
CA GLN A 227 13.87 5.01 5.91
C GLN A 227 14.05 4.91 4.40
N SER A 228 14.98 5.69 3.84
CA SER A 228 15.43 5.42 2.47
C SER A 228 16.01 4.01 2.43
N LEU A 229 15.80 3.31 1.31
CA LEU A 229 16.60 2.15 0.92
C LEU A 229 18.06 2.61 0.82
N LYS A 230 18.74 2.81 1.95
CA LYS A 230 20.19 3.01 1.96
C LYS A 230 20.76 1.72 1.39
N SER A 231 21.36 1.86 0.20
CA SER A 231 21.99 0.82 -0.59
C SER A 231 22.55 -0.32 0.27
N HIS A 232 21.96 -1.50 0.11
CA HIS A 232 22.39 -2.76 0.72
C HIS A 232 23.79 -3.12 0.16
N LYS A 233 24.83 -2.51 0.72
CA LYS A 233 26.22 -3.00 0.64
C LYS A 233 26.85 -2.89 2.02
N SER A 234 26.39 -3.74 2.93
CA SER A 234 27.21 -4.30 4.01
C SER A 234 26.36 -5.31 4.77
N SER A 235 26.79 -6.56 4.72
CA SER A 235 26.75 -7.57 5.78
C SER A 235 25.58 -7.57 6.77
N ALA A 236 24.90 -8.72 6.78
CA ALA A 236 24.06 -9.18 7.88
C ALA A 236 24.80 -9.05 9.23
N SER A 237 24.45 -8.02 10.00
CA SER A 237 24.65 -7.87 11.47
C SER A 237 24.50 -6.41 11.95
N ARG A 238 23.67 -5.57 11.32
CA ARG A 238 23.42 -4.21 11.85
C ARG A 238 22.23 -4.24 12.79
N ASP A 239 22.49 -3.90 14.05
CA ASP A 239 21.55 -3.78 15.18
C ASP A 239 20.09 -3.50 14.75
N GLU A 240 19.16 -4.37 15.16
CA GLU A 240 17.72 -4.13 15.00
C GLU A 240 17.26 -2.83 15.69
N ALA A 241 18.00 -2.36 16.71
CA ALA A 241 17.80 -1.07 17.35
C ALA A 241 18.07 0.13 16.40
N ALA A 242 19.01 0.00 15.46
CA ALA A 242 19.35 1.06 14.50
C ALA A 242 18.30 1.21 13.37
N GLN A 243 17.29 0.33 13.32
CA GLN A 243 16.19 0.36 12.36
C GLN A 243 14.91 1.01 12.89
N ARG A 244 14.92 1.59 14.10
CA ARG A 244 13.70 2.16 14.70
C ARG A 244 13.70 3.67 14.60
N CYS A 245 12.86 4.19 13.71
CA CYS A 245 12.65 5.63 13.60
C CYS A 245 11.64 6.12 14.64
N ILE A 246 11.51 7.45 14.79
CA ILE A 246 10.47 8.05 15.64
C ILE A 246 9.06 7.53 15.34
N HIS A 247 8.75 7.22 14.07
CA HIS A 247 7.44 6.69 13.68
C HIS A 247 7.18 5.26 14.21
N PHE A 248 8.24 4.48 14.43
CA PHE A 248 8.13 3.20 15.13
C PHE A 248 7.68 3.45 16.57
N PHE A 249 8.40 4.31 17.30
CA PHE A 249 8.10 4.64 18.69
C PHE A 249 6.71 5.27 18.85
N ALA A 250 6.26 6.11 17.91
CA ALA A 250 4.91 6.63 17.91
C ALA A 250 3.85 5.51 17.83
N CYS A 251 4.05 4.50 16.97
CA CYS A 251 3.15 3.35 16.86
C CYS A 251 3.19 2.48 18.13
N ILE A 252 4.37 2.19 18.66
CA ILE A 252 4.54 1.42 19.90
C ILE A 252 3.84 2.11 21.07
N CYS A 253 3.98 3.43 21.19
CA CYS A 253 3.29 4.21 22.21
C CYS A 253 1.77 4.15 22.05
N ALA A 254 1.26 4.25 20.82
CA ALA A 254 -0.17 4.10 20.53
C ALA A 254 -0.69 2.68 20.83
N PHE A 255 0.07 1.63 20.48
CA PHE A 255 -0.30 0.25 20.77
C PHE A 255 -0.34 -0.04 22.26
N ALA A 256 0.68 0.39 23.02
CA ALA A 256 0.72 0.22 24.46
C ALA A 256 -0.30 1.11 25.21
N SER A 257 -0.91 2.09 24.54
CA SER A 257 -1.96 2.94 25.11
C SER A 257 -3.35 2.28 25.11
N ASP A 258 -3.53 1.18 24.39
CA ASP A 258 -4.80 0.47 24.22
C ASP A 258 -4.61 -1.04 24.44
N GLU A 259 -5.42 -1.66 25.29
CA GLU A 259 -5.24 -3.06 25.67
C GLU A 259 -5.41 -4.03 24.49
N THR A 260 -6.33 -3.73 23.56
CA THR A 260 -6.59 -4.59 22.40
C THR A 260 -5.44 -4.52 21.40
N LEU A 261 -4.89 -3.33 21.18
CA LEU A 261 -3.73 -3.14 20.31
C LEU A 261 -2.46 -3.69 20.98
N ALA A 262 -2.33 -3.56 22.29
CA ALA A 262 -1.22 -4.15 23.03
C ALA A 262 -1.19 -5.67 22.90
N GLN A 263 -2.36 -6.32 22.92
CA GLN A 263 -2.46 -7.75 22.67
C GLN A 263 -2.13 -8.08 21.20
N GLU A 264 -2.71 -7.35 20.25
CA GLU A 264 -2.52 -7.57 18.81
C GLU A 264 -1.05 -7.40 18.37
N PHE A 265 -0.35 -6.41 18.93
CA PHE A 265 1.03 -6.07 18.59
C PHE A 265 2.02 -6.43 19.71
N SER A 266 1.64 -7.34 20.61
CA SER A 266 2.47 -7.79 21.74
C SER A 266 3.87 -8.23 21.33
N ASP A 267 3.97 -8.88 20.17
CA ASP A 267 5.23 -9.28 19.54
C ASP A 267 6.20 -8.11 19.24
N PHE A 268 5.67 -6.91 19.00
CA PHE A 268 6.47 -5.70 18.78
C PHE A 268 6.72 -4.92 20.07
N LEU A 269 5.85 -5.06 21.08
CA LEU A 269 6.02 -4.43 22.41
C LEU A 269 7.06 -5.17 23.28
N ASN A 270 7.04 -6.50 23.25
CA ASN A 270 7.85 -7.35 24.13
C ASN A 270 9.29 -7.59 23.63
N PHE A 271 9.68 -7.01 22.50
CA PHE A 271 11.00 -7.27 21.93
C PHE A 271 12.12 -6.54 22.70
N ASP A 272 11.81 -5.45 23.40
CA ASP A 272 12.80 -4.75 24.24
C ASP A 272 13.10 -5.48 25.55
N SER A 273 12.27 -6.45 25.95
CA SER A 273 12.53 -7.30 27.13
C SER A 273 13.45 -8.49 26.86
N SER A 274 13.76 -8.82 25.60
CA SER A 274 14.59 -9.98 25.22
C SER A 274 16.02 -9.62 24.76
N GLY A 275 16.47 -8.39 25.03
CA GLY A 275 17.88 -8.04 24.92
C GLY A 275 18.66 -8.53 26.14
N SER A 276 18.98 -9.83 26.17
CA SER A 276 19.99 -10.43 27.03
C SER A 276 21.23 -10.76 26.20
#